data_AF-A0A4Q9AYR2-F1
#
_entry.id   AF-A0A4Q9AYR2-F1
#
_cell.length_a   1.000
_cell.length_b   1.000
_cell.length_c   1.000
_cell.angle_alpha   90.00
_cell.angle_beta   90.00
_cell.angle_gamma   90.00
#
_symmetry.space_group_name_H-M   'P 1'
#
loop_
_entity.id
_entity.type
_entity.pdbx_description
1 polymer ?
#
loop_
_entity_poly.entity_id
_entity_poly.type
_entity_poly.pdbx_seq_one_letter_code
_entity_poly.pdbx_strand_id
1 'polypeptide(L)'
;MKAKPKATRKRTSQKRAKAFTGVHALLLFPSGEDHKATLDLMRRFSAGVRYAYNRLLEGQTREALKRENGPLRIFFGLNTRYADDAVMKAQALLDSARERGEDPRKVVFGGR
;
A
#
# COMPACT_ATOMS: atom_id res chain seq x y z
N MET A 1 2.15 61.94 -7.49
CA MET A 1 1.83 60.51 -7.28
C MET A 1 3.01 59.67 -7.78
N LYS A 2 3.79 59.03 -6.90
CA LYS A 2 4.87 58.11 -7.30
C LYS A 2 4.55 56.72 -6.74
N ALA A 3 4.38 55.74 -7.63
CA ALA A 3 4.08 54.35 -7.25
C ALA A 3 5.30 53.71 -6.57
N LYS A 4 5.07 53.03 -5.44
CA LYS A 4 6.09 52.26 -4.72
C LYS A 4 6.46 50.99 -5.52
N PRO A 5 7.73 50.54 -5.50
CA PRO A 5 8.13 49.34 -6.22
C PRO A 5 7.54 48.08 -5.53
N LYS A 6 6.98 47.17 -6.33
CA LYS A 6 6.49 45.87 -5.86
C LYS A 6 7.68 45.00 -5.42
N ALA A 7 7.71 44.63 -4.15
CA ALA A 7 8.70 43.69 -3.62
C ALA A 7 8.54 42.31 -4.29
N THR A 8 9.53 41.91 -5.08
CA THR A 8 9.65 40.55 -5.60
C THR A 8 10.04 39.59 -4.47
N ARG A 9 9.06 38.81 -4.00
CA ARG A 9 9.25 37.75 -3.01
C ARG A 9 10.06 36.62 -3.65
N LYS A 10 11.38 36.59 -3.42
CA LYS A 10 12.22 35.43 -3.79
C LYS A 10 11.71 34.19 -3.04
N ARG A 11 11.26 33.17 -3.78
CA ARG A 11 10.93 31.85 -3.23
C ARG A 11 12.23 31.16 -2.82
N THR A 12 12.62 31.29 -1.58
CA THR A 12 13.66 30.44 -0.98
C THR A 12 13.03 29.09 -0.61
N SER A 13 13.11 28.12 -1.51
CA SER A 13 12.92 26.71 -1.14
C SER A 13 13.98 25.83 -1.80
N GLN A 14 15.24 26.02 -1.40
CA GLN A 14 16.22 24.95 -1.58
C GLN A 14 15.98 23.91 -0.47
N LYS A 15 15.03 22.99 -0.71
CA LYS A 15 14.94 21.75 0.06
C LYS A 15 16.22 20.97 -0.24
N ARG A 16 17.11 20.83 0.75
CA ARG A 16 18.28 19.94 0.66
C ARG A 16 17.80 18.56 0.22
N ALA A 17 18.35 18.04 -0.87
CA ALA A 17 18.11 16.66 -1.29
C ALA A 17 18.57 15.74 -0.14
N LYS A 18 17.62 15.04 0.49
CA LYS A 18 17.96 14.04 1.51
C LYS A 18 18.77 12.94 0.83
N ALA A 19 19.91 12.57 1.41
CA ALA A 19 20.64 11.38 1.00
C ALA A 19 19.70 10.16 1.17
N PHE A 20 19.52 9.40 0.10
CA PHE A 20 18.70 8.19 0.08
C PHE A 20 19.61 6.97 0.05
N THR A 21 19.50 6.12 1.07
CA THR A 21 20.15 4.81 1.10
C THR A 21 19.07 3.76 0.85
N GLY A 22 19.16 3.05 -0.28
CA GLY A 22 18.24 1.98 -0.66
C GLY A 22 18.94 0.63 -0.68
N VAL A 23 18.16 -0.44 -0.48
CA VAL A 23 18.59 -1.84 -0.71
C VAL A 23 17.79 -2.35 -1.90
N HIS A 24 18.45 -3.05 -2.83
CA HIS A 24 17.79 -3.71 -3.96
C HIS A 24 17.98 -5.22 -3.85
N ALA A 25 16.97 -5.97 -4.27
CA ALA A 25 17.03 -7.42 -4.38
C ALA A 25 16.43 -7.83 -5.71
N LEU A 26 17.10 -8.73 -6.44
CA LEU A 26 16.60 -9.31 -7.66
C LEU A 26 15.94 -10.65 -7.34
N LEU A 27 14.70 -10.83 -7.78
CA LEU A 27 14.01 -12.11 -7.65
C LEU A 27 14.38 -12.98 -8.86
N LEU A 28 15.14 -14.05 -8.60
CA LEU A 28 15.55 -15.01 -9.62
C LEU A 28 14.61 -16.22 -9.59
N PHE A 29 14.10 -16.61 -10.76
CA PHE A 29 13.20 -17.73 -10.90
C PHE A 29 13.92 -18.91 -11.57
N PRO A 30 13.87 -20.12 -10.97
CA PRO A 30 14.48 -21.32 -11.57
C PRO A 30 13.86 -21.71 -12.92
N SER A 31 12.57 -21.41 -13.11
CA SER A 31 11.82 -21.74 -14.31
C SER A 31 10.82 -20.65 -14.70
N GLY A 32 10.34 -20.71 -15.95
CA GLY A 32 9.25 -19.84 -16.41
C GLY A 32 7.92 -20.12 -15.71
N GLU A 33 7.70 -21.34 -15.24
CA GLU A 33 6.49 -21.71 -14.49
C GLU A 33 6.49 -21.09 -13.09
N ASP A 34 7.62 -21.15 -12.38
CA ASP A 34 7.78 -20.52 -11.07
C ASP A 34 7.60 -19.00 -11.14
N HIS A 35 8.12 -18.39 -12.20
CA HIS A 35 7.92 -16.97 -12.48
C HIS A 35 6.43 -16.64 -12.62
N LYS A 36 5.71 -17.41 -13.46
CA LYS A 36 4.27 -17.20 -13.69
C LYS A 36 3.45 -17.43 -12.42
N ALA A 37 3.72 -18.50 -11.68
CA ALA A 37 3.04 -18.82 -10.44
C ALA A 37 3.27 -17.74 -9.37
N THR A 38 4.50 -17.25 -9.26
CA THR A 38 4.84 -16.18 -8.32
C THR A 38 4.16 -14.87 -8.68
N LEU A 39 4.19 -14.46 -9.96
CA LEU A 39 3.50 -13.26 -10.41
C LEU A 39 1.99 -13.33 -10.16
N ASP A 40 1.37 -14.49 -10.41
CA ASP A 40 -0.05 -14.71 -10.12
C ASP A 40 -0.35 -14.60 -8.62
N LEU A 41 0.49 -15.20 -7.77
CA LEU A 41 0.37 -15.08 -6.31
C LEU A 41 0.52 -13.63 -5.85
N MET A 42 1.53 -12.89 -6.33
CA MET A 42 1.74 -11.47 -6.01
C MET A 42 0.54 -10.61 -6.43
N ARG A 43 -0.05 -10.90 -7.58
CA ARG A 43 -1.26 -10.22 -8.09
C ARG A 43 -2.46 -10.48 -7.17
N ARG A 44 -2.73 -11.75 -6.85
CA ARG A 44 -3.85 -12.15 -5.96
C ARG A 44 -3.67 -11.60 -4.55
N PHE A 45 -2.46 -11.67 -4.02
CA PHE A 45 -2.11 -11.07 -2.72
C PHE A 45 -2.36 -9.56 -2.71
N SER A 46 -1.88 -8.83 -3.72
CA SER A 46 -2.09 -7.38 -3.82
C SER A 46 -3.56 -7.01 -3.94
N ALA A 47 -4.36 -7.81 -4.66
CA ALA A 47 -5.81 -7.64 -4.72
C ALA A 47 -6.48 -7.92 -3.37
N GLY A 48 -6.05 -8.98 -2.67
CA GLY A 48 -6.50 -9.32 -1.33
C GLY A 48 -6.23 -8.22 -0.31
N VAL A 49 -5.06 -7.57 -0.35
CA VAL A 49 -4.72 -6.43 0.52
C VAL A 49 -5.69 -5.25 0.29
N ARG A 50 -5.96 -4.90 -0.97
CA ARG A 50 -6.92 -3.83 -1.31
C ARG A 50 -8.33 -4.16 -0.82
N TYR A 51 -8.75 -5.40 -1.01
CA TYR A 51 -10.05 -5.87 -0.52
C TYR A 51 -10.13 -5.79 1.01
N ALA A 52 -9.14 -6.33 1.71
CA ALA A 52 -9.08 -6.31 3.17
C ALA A 52 -9.12 -4.87 3.70
N TYR A 53 -8.37 -3.95 3.10
CA TYR A 53 -8.36 -2.54 3.49
C TYR A 53 -9.76 -1.92 3.44
N ASN A 54 -10.48 -2.11 2.34
CA ASN A 54 -11.85 -1.59 2.20
C ASN A 54 -12.81 -2.23 3.21
N ARG A 55 -12.68 -3.54 3.47
CA ARG A 55 -13.51 -4.22 4.46
C ARG A 55 -13.21 -3.79 5.90
N LEU A 56 -11.95 -3.53 6.24
CA LEU A 56 -11.56 -2.95 7.52
C LEU A 56 -12.13 -1.54 7.69
N LEU A 57 -12.15 -0.73 6.62
CA LEU A 57 -12.81 0.59 6.64
C LEU A 57 -14.32 0.52 6.89
N GLU A 58 -14.96 -0.55 6.41
CA GLU A 58 -16.38 -0.85 6.64
C GLU A 58 -16.65 -1.48 8.02
N GLY A 59 -15.61 -1.74 8.82
CA GLY A 59 -15.73 -2.29 10.17
C GLY A 59 -15.74 -3.81 10.26
N GLN A 60 -15.40 -4.55 9.19
CA GLN A 60 -15.20 -5.99 9.29
C GLN A 60 -13.98 -6.33 10.14
N THR A 61 -14.05 -7.45 10.87
CA THR A 61 -12.96 -7.90 11.73
C THR A 61 -11.91 -8.69 10.96
N ARG A 62 -10.68 -8.70 11.48
CA ARG A 62 -9.57 -9.51 10.95
C ARG A 62 -9.93 -10.99 10.86
N GLU A 63 -10.60 -11.51 11.88
CA GLU A 63 -10.99 -12.91 12.01
C GLU A 63 -11.98 -13.31 10.91
N ALA A 64 -12.96 -12.44 10.60
CA ALA A 64 -13.92 -12.68 9.54
C ALA A 64 -13.26 -12.74 8.16
N LEU A 65 -12.22 -11.93 7.94
CA LEU A 65 -11.52 -11.85 6.66
C LEU A 65 -10.59 -13.04 6.40
N LYS A 66 -9.86 -13.50 7.43
CA LYS A 66 -8.78 -14.50 7.29
C LYS A 66 -9.18 -15.95 7.57
N ARG A 67 -10.36 -16.18 8.17
CA ARG A 67 -10.85 -17.53 8.50
C ARG A 67 -10.83 -18.46 7.29
N GLU A 68 -10.91 -19.76 7.54
CA GLU A 68 -10.87 -20.77 6.49
C GLU A 68 -11.93 -20.50 5.38
N ASN A 69 -13.18 -20.32 5.73
CA ASN A 69 -14.22 -19.97 4.74
C ASN A 69 -14.38 -18.44 4.57
N GLY A 70 -13.26 -17.71 4.69
CA GLY A 70 -13.19 -16.26 4.60
C GLY A 70 -13.07 -15.76 3.16
N PRO A 71 -13.47 -14.49 2.91
CA PRO A 71 -13.45 -13.92 1.56
C PRO A 71 -12.05 -13.90 0.94
N LEU A 72 -10.99 -13.76 1.75
CA LEU A 72 -9.61 -13.72 1.24
C LEU A 72 -9.17 -15.06 0.64
N ARG A 73 -9.65 -16.17 1.18
CA ARG A 73 -9.35 -17.50 0.65
C ARG A 73 -10.25 -17.83 -0.54
N ILE A 74 -11.55 -17.54 -0.44
CA ILE A 74 -12.53 -17.88 -1.47
C ILE A 74 -12.32 -17.05 -2.74
N PHE A 75 -12.14 -15.73 -2.62
CA PHE A 75 -12.08 -14.85 -3.80
C PHE A 75 -10.69 -14.74 -4.40
N PHE A 76 -9.63 -14.88 -3.61
CA PHE A 76 -8.26 -14.66 -4.06
C PHE A 76 -7.40 -15.94 -3.99
N GLY A 77 -7.97 -17.09 -3.59
CA GLY A 77 -7.25 -18.36 -3.52
C GLY A 77 -6.02 -18.29 -2.60
N LEU A 78 -6.04 -17.43 -1.59
CA LEU A 78 -4.94 -17.31 -0.62
C LEU A 78 -5.04 -18.45 0.40
N ASN A 79 -3.90 -18.96 0.84
CA ASN A 79 -3.88 -19.83 2.02
C ASN A 79 -4.10 -18.97 3.29
N THR A 80 -4.29 -19.63 4.44
CA THR A 80 -4.56 -18.95 5.72
C THR A 80 -3.44 -18.00 6.14
N ARG A 81 -2.17 -18.33 5.85
CA ARG A 81 -1.02 -17.46 6.15
C ARG A 81 -1.07 -16.18 5.31
N TYR A 82 -1.15 -16.31 4.00
CA TYR A 82 -1.20 -15.15 3.10
C TYR A 82 -2.47 -14.31 3.29
N ALA A 83 -3.60 -14.94 3.65
CA ALA A 83 -4.81 -14.21 4.02
C ALA A 83 -4.58 -13.36 5.27
N ASP A 84 -3.96 -13.91 6.32
CA ASP A 84 -3.63 -13.15 7.53
C ASP A 84 -2.65 -12.02 7.23
N ASP A 85 -1.60 -12.29 6.45
CA ASP A 85 -0.61 -11.29 6.05
C ASP A 85 -1.22 -10.16 5.21
N ALA A 86 -2.21 -10.48 4.36
CA ALA A 86 -2.93 -9.48 3.59
C ALA A 86 -3.74 -8.54 4.49
N VAL A 87 -4.41 -9.08 5.53
CA VAL A 87 -5.12 -8.26 6.53
C VAL A 87 -4.14 -7.44 7.35
N MET A 88 -3.03 -8.03 7.80
CA MET A 88 -1.99 -7.34 8.56
C MET A 88 -1.43 -6.16 7.78
N LYS A 89 -1.12 -6.35 6.49
CA LYS A 89 -0.61 -5.29 5.62
C LYS A 89 -1.67 -4.20 5.36
N ALA A 90 -2.93 -4.59 5.18
CA ALA A 90 -4.03 -3.65 5.03
C ALA A 90 -4.22 -2.79 6.29
N GLN A 91 -4.18 -3.41 7.46
CA GLN A 91 -4.29 -2.73 8.75
C GLN A 91 -3.14 -1.73 8.96
N ALA A 92 -1.89 -2.14 8.67
CA ALA A 92 -0.74 -1.24 8.76
C ALA A 92 -0.86 -0.01 7.84
N LEU A 93 -1.41 -0.17 6.62
CA LEU A 93 -1.68 0.97 5.73
C LEU A 93 -2.75 1.90 6.31
N LEU A 94 -3.81 1.32 6.89
CA LEU A 94 -4.90 2.07 7.49
C LEU A 94 -4.43 2.88 8.69
N ASP A 95 -3.63 2.26 9.56
CA ASP A 95 -3.07 2.89 10.75
C ASP A 95 -2.08 4.00 10.36
N SER A 96 -1.22 3.76 9.36
CA SER A 96 -0.33 4.79 8.83
C SER A 96 -1.08 6.00 8.24
N ALA A 97 -2.22 5.79 7.57
CA ALA A 97 -3.05 6.89 7.08
C ALA A 97 -3.64 7.72 8.24
N ARG A 98 -4.15 7.04 9.28
CA ARG A 98 -4.69 7.67 10.49
C ARG A 98 -3.63 8.47 11.25
N GLU A 99 -2.44 7.90 11.44
CA GLU A 99 -1.31 8.56 12.11
C GLU A 99 -0.84 9.82 11.37
N ARG A 100 -0.93 9.83 10.04
CA ARG A 100 -0.58 11.00 9.21
C ARG A 100 -1.71 12.03 9.11
N GLY A 101 -2.86 11.79 9.74
CA GLY A 101 -4.04 12.65 9.64
C GLY A 101 -4.64 12.68 8.23
N GLU A 102 -4.34 11.69 7.40
CA GLU A 102 -4.89 11.56 6.06
C GLU A 102 -6.28 10.91 6.10
N ASP A 103 -7.15 11.27 5.17
CA ASP A 103 -8.44 10.57 5.01
C ASP A 103 -8.18 9.15 4.46
N PRO A 104 -8.39 8.09 5.26
CA PRO A 104 -8.06 6.73 4.84
C PRO A 104 -8.95 6.24 3.69
N ARG A 105 -10.07 6.91 3.37
CA ARG A 105 -10.89 6.60 2.20
C ARG A 105 -10.28 7.08 0.88
N LYS A 106 -9.28 7.97 0.94
CA LYS A 106 -8.59 8.54 -0.23
C LYS A 106 -7.24 7.88 -0.50
N VAL A 107 -7.06 6.64 -0.05
CA VAL A 107 -5.82 5.88 -0.28
C VAL A 107 -5.62 5.59 -1.78
N VAL A 108 -4.40 5.77 -2.27
CA VAL A 108 -3.99 5.33 -3.62
C VAL A 108 -3.13 4.09 -3.46
N PHE A 109 -3.53 3.00 -4.11
CA PHE A 109 -2.76 1.77 -4.14
C PHE A 109 -1.84 1.72 -5.36
N GLY A 110 -0.60 1.28 -5.14
CA GLY A 110 0.45 1.31 -6.16
C GLY A 110 1.20 2.63 -6.13
N GLY A 111 2.53 2.55 -5.97
CA GLY A 111 3.41 3.71 -6.05
C GLY A 111 3.50 4.26 -7.48
N ARG A 112 3.97 5.51 -7.59
CA ARG A 112 4.48 6.08 -8.83
C ARG A 112 5.88 5.55 -9.12
#